data_AF-A0A0N0LUM9-F1
#
_entry.id   AF-A0A0N0LUM9-F1
#
_cell.length_a   1.000
_cell.length_b   1.000
_cell.length_c   1.000
_cell.angle_alpha   90.00
_cell.angle_beta   90.00
_cell.angle_gamma   90.00
#
_symmetry.space_group_name_H-M   'P 1'
#
loop_
_entity.id
_entity.type
_entity.pdbx_description
1 polymer ?
#
loop_
_entity_poly.entity_id
_entity_poly.type
_entity_poly.pdbx_seq_one_letter_code
_entity_poly.pdbx_strand_id
1 'polypeptide(L)'
;TIADNDKLLADVGITLTGKNIFGSTISLTTQTNTQGEYTFASLFASDDNGYTVTQTQPALYKDGVERNSSGAIAGSDLTDTVIVMLSTSNQLVDFTEQNPDTATISGRVYFDENQDGTIAGNDTLLANVDITLTGKNIFGSRISLTTQTNAQGEYTFANLFASNASGYTITQTQPALYKDGV
;
A
#
# COMPACT_ATOMS: atom_id res chain seq x y z
N THR A 1 -3.63 18.61 -12.63
CA THR A 1 -2.44 18.06 -13.31
C THR A 1 -1.63 17.35 -12.27
N ILE A 2 -1.47 16.04 -12.45
CA ILE A 2 -0.54 15.20 -11.70
C ILE A 2 0.85 15.82 -11.87
N ALA A 3 1.49 16.24 -10.79
CA ALA A 3 2.82 16.82 -10.81
C ALA A 3 3.86 15.74 -11.13
N ASP A 4 5.07 16.15 -11.55
CA ASP A 4 6.15 15.27 -12.05
C ASP A 4 6.65 14.22 -11.02
N ASN A 5 6.20 14.29 -9.76
CA ASN A 5 6.54 13.36 -8.68
C ASN A 5 5.34 12.58 -8.12
N ASP A 6 4.15 12.80 -8.66
CA ASP A 6 2.95 12.11 -8.20
C ASP A 6 2.95 10.67 -8.75
N LYS A 7 2.73 9.71 -7.87
CA LYS A 7 2.70 8.29 -8.24
C LYS A 7 1.27 7.82 -8.40
N LEU A 8 0.98 7.21 -9.55
CA LEU A 8 -0.27 6.50 -9.81
C LEU A 8 -0.27 5.16 -9.06
N LEU A 9 -1.36 4.87 -8.34
CA LEU A 9 -1.49 3.65 -7.55
C LEU A 9 -2.48 2.69 -8.19
N ALA A 10 -1.99 1.53 -8.62
CA ALA A 10 -2.78 0.44 -9.15
C ALA A 10 -3.25 -0.52 -8.05
N ASP A 11 -4.26 -1.32 -8.36
CA ASP A 11 -4.80 -2.40 -7.52
C ASP A 11 -5.34 -1.92 -6.16
N VAL A 12 -5.67 -0.62 -6.05
CA VAL A 12 -6.29 -0.05 -4.84
C VAL A 12 -7.78 -0.33 -4.88
N GLY A 13 -8.30 -0.98 -3.85
CA GLY A 13 -9.71 -1.34 -3.75
C GLY A 13 -10.62 -0.13 -3.55
N ILE A 14 -11.64 0.01 -4.39
CA ILE A 14 -12.68 1.04 -4.27
C ILE A 14 -14.05 0.36 -4.18
N THR A 15 -14.88 0.81 -3.24
CA THR A 15 -16.25 0.32 -3.04
C THR A 15 -17.22 1.48 -3.20
N LEU A 16 -18.33 1.27 -3.91
CA LEU A 16 -19.45 2.20 -3.99
C LEU A 16 -20.68 1.56 -3.35
N THR A 17 -21.26 2.21 -2.34
CA THR A 17 -22.48 1.76 -1.66
C THR A 17 -23.52 2.87 -1.58
N GLY A 18 -24.78 2.51 -1.37
CA GLY A 18 -25.87 3.47 -1.13
C GLY A 18 -27.18 2.99 -1.77
N LYS A 19 -28.09 3.92 -2.04
CA LYS A 19 -29.33 3.62 -2.75
C LYS A 19 -29.45 4.50 -3.99
N ASN A 20 -30.04 3.94 -5.04
CA ASN A 20 -30.47 4.74 -6.18
C ASN A 20 -31.79 5.49 -5.88
N ILE A 21 -32.18 6.36 -6.80
CA ILE A 21 -33.41 7.17 -6.74
C ILE A 21 -34.70 6.33 -6.65
N PHE A 22 -34.64 5.03 -6.98
CA PHE A 22 -35.77 4.09 -6.86
C PHE A 22 -35.75 3.32 -5.52
N GLY A 23 -34.82 3.66 -4.61
CA GLY A 23 -34.66 3.02 -3.31
C GLY A 23 -33.94 1.66 -3.34
N SER A 24 -33.42 1.23 -4.51
CA SER A 24 -32.66 -0.02 -4.62
C SER A 24 -31.25 0.16 -4.07
N THR A 25 -30.82 -0.78 -3.22
CA THR A 25 -29.44 -0.78 -2.69
C THR A 25 -28.44 -1.13 -3.77
N ILE A 26 -27.38 -0.33 -3.85
CA ILE A 26 -26.20 -0.55 -4.69
C ILE A 26 -25.02 -0.88 -3.77
N SER A 27 -24.25 -1.89 -4.16
CA SER A 27 -22.98 -2.26 -3.53
C SER A 27 -22.08 -2.86 -4.60
N LEU A 28 -21.08 -2.09 -5.04
CA LEU A 28 -20.18 -2.44 -6.13
C LEU A 28 -18.73 -2.28 -5.65
N THR A 29 -17.84 -3.10 -6.19
CA THR A 29 -16.40 -3.00 -5.95
C THR A 29 -15.64 -2.96 -7.25
N THR A 30 -14.51 -2.27 -7.25
CA THR A 30 -13.52 -2.26 -8.34
C THR A 30 -12.13 -2.04 -7.76
N GLN A 31 -11.11 -2.04 -8.61
CA GLN A 31 -9.76 -1.63 -8.25
C GLN A 31 -9.27 -0.57 -9.24
N THR A 32 -8.33 0.27 -8.79
CA THR A 32 -7.63 1.19 -9.68
C THR A 32 -6.77 0.43 -10.70
N ASN A 33 -6.72 0.92 -11.93
CA ASN A 33 -5.89 0.34 -13.00
C ASN A 33 -4.43 0.80 -12.87
N THR A 34 -3.56 0.39 -13.81
CA THR A 34 -2.14 0.81 -13.85
C THR A 34 -1.92 2.32 -13.99
N GLN A 35 -2.96 3.07 -14.36
CA GLN A 35 -2.99 4.52 -14.48
C GLN A 35 -3.64 5.17 -13.24
N GLY A 36 -3.96 4.40 -12.19
CA GLY A 36 -4.60 4.89 -10.97
C GLY A 36 -6.10 5.20 -11.12
N GLU A 37 -6.71 4.86 -12.26
CA GLU A 37 -8.09 5.21 -12.56
C GLU A 37 -9.06 4.09 -12.15
N TYR A 38 -10.27 4.47 -11.73
CA TYR A 38 -11.37 3.55 -11.50
C TYR A 38 -12.68 4.13 -12.06
N THR A 39 -13.69 3.30 -12.31
CA THR A 39 -14.99 3.77 -12.81
C THR A 39 -16.11 2.85 -12.36
N PHE A 40 -17.22 3.45 -11.91
CA PHE A 40 -18.52 2.79 -11.78
C PHE A 40 -19.45 3.35 -12.86
N ALA A 41 -19.69 2.58 -13.92
CA ALA A 41 -20.48 3.01 -15.07
C ALA A 41 -21.96 2.61 -14.96
N SER A 42 -22.82 3.28 -15.74
CA SER A 42 -24.24 2.93 -15.89
C SER A 42 -25.03 2.91 -14.58
N LEU A 43 -24.70 3.82 -13.66
CA LEU A 43 -25.45 4.02 -12.42
C LEU A 43 -26.68 4.90 -12.65
N PHE A 44 -27.77 4.56 -11.97
CA PHE A 44 -28.87 5.50 -11.79
C PHE A 44 -28.46 6.63 -10.84
N ALA A 45 -29.19 7.74 -10.85
CA ALA A 45 -29.04 8.78 -9.84
C ALA A 45 -29.18 8.20 -8.42
N SER A 46 -28.45 8.77 -7.46
CA SER A 46 -28.56 8.39 -6.05
C SER A 46 -29.90 8.85 -5.44
N ASP A 47 -30.23 8.36 -4.26
CA ASP A 47 -31.24 8.99 -3.41
C ASP A 47 -30.69 10.26 -2.74
N ASP A 48 -31.49 10.86 -1.85
CA ASP A 48 -31.14 12.08 -1.11
C ASP A 48 -29.93 11.91 -0.17
N ASN A 49 -29.48 10.67 0.10
CA ASN A 49 -28.31 10.39 0.93
C ASN A 49 -27.02 10.24 0.11
N GLY A 50 -27.12 10.14 -1.22
CA GLY A 50 -25.96 9.95 -2.09
C GLY A 50 -25.45 8.51 -2.17
N TYR A 51 -24.43 8.32 -3.00
CA TYR A 51 -23.58 7.13 -2.95
C TYR A 51 -22.33 7.41 -2.14
N THR A 52 -21.96 6.46 -1.27
CA THR A 52 -20.71 6.47 -0.53
C THR A 52 -19.65 5.72 -1.32
N VAL A 53 -18.60 6.43 -1.74
CA VAL A 53 -17.40 5.86 -2.36
C VAL A 53 -16.35 5.72 -1.28
N THR A 54 -15.84 4.52 -1.07
CA THR A 54 -14.84 4.20 -0.04
C THR A 54 -13.61 3.56 -0.67
N GLN A 55 -12.44 4.07 -0.32
CA GLN A 55 -11.15 3.47 -0.68
C GLN A 55 -10.71 2.49 0.42
N THR A 56 -10.00 1.45 0.03
CA THR A 56 -9.22 0.64 0.96
C THR A 56 -7.83 1.25 1.05
N GLN A 57 -7.50 1.89 2.17
CA GLN A 57 -6.22 2.55 2.41
C GLN A 57 -5.03 1.70 1.91
N PRO A 58 -4.26 2.19 0.91
CA PRO A 58 -3.04 1.55 0.47
C PRO A 58 -2.03 1.45 1.63
N ALA A 59 -1.61 0.23 1.97
CA ALA A 59 -0.90 -0.07 3.22
C ALA A 59 0.47 0.64 3.40
N LEU A 60 1.08 1.12 2.31
CA LEU A 60 2.36 1.82 2.29
C LEU A 60 2.22 3.34 2.17
N TYR A 61 1.00 3.87 2.23
CA TYR A 61 0.72 5.29 2.09
C TYR A 61 -0.08 5.80 3.27
N LYS A 62 0.08 7.10 3.55
CA LYS A 62 -0.77 7.82 4.50
C LYS A 62 -1.94 8.39 3.75
N ASP A 63 -3.09 8.41 4.41
CA ASP A 63 -4.27 9.12 3.93
C ASP A 63 -3.94 10.58 3.56
N GLY A 64 -4.52 11.04 2.47
CA GLY A 64 -4.36 12.37 1.90
C GLY A 64 -5.67 13.13 1.87
N VAL A 65 -5.72 14.26 1.15
CA VAL A 65 -6.95 15.05 1.01
C VAL A 65 -7.61 14.73 -0.33
N GLU A 66 -8.73 14.02 -0.30
CA GLU A 66 -9.57 13.68 -1.46
C GLU A 66 -9.95 14.93 -2.23
N ARG A 67 -10.19 14.74 -3.53
CA ARG A 67 -10.52 15.81 -4.46
C ARG A 67 -11.70 15.41 -5.33
N ASN A 68 -12.43 16.42 -5.78
CA ASN A 68 -13.43 16.28 -6.83
C ASN A 68 -13.25 17.42 -7.84
N SER A 69 -14.19 17.53 -8.79
CA SER A 69 -14.18 18.59 -9.81
C SER A 69 -14.17 20.03 -9.23
N SER A 70 -14.60 20.23 -7.99
CA SER A 70 -14.58 21.51 -7.28
C SER A 70 -13.29 21.77 -6.49
N GLY A 71 -12.39 20.79 -6.40
CA GLY A 71 -11.13 20.89 -5.67
C GLY A 71 -11.05 19.94 -4.46
N ALA A 72 -10.31 20.36 -3.43
CA ALA A 72 -10.13 19.57 -2.20
C ALA A 72 -11.45 19.43 -1.44
N ILE A 73 -11.70 18.24 -0.92
CA ILE A 73 -12.82 17.95 -0.03
C ILE A 73 -12.34 18.20 1.41
N ALA A 74 -13.00 19.11 2.12
CA ALA A 74 -12.55 19.51 3.45
C ALA A 74 -12.76 18.39 4.47
N GLY A 75 -11.70 18.05 5.23
CA GLY A 75 -11.75 17.08 6.33
C GLY A 75 -11.86 15.62 5.89
N SER A 76 -11.54 15.32 4.63
CA SER A 76 -11.55 13.95 4.13
C SER A 76 -10.24 13.21 4.45
N ASP A 77 -9.21 13.91 4.93
CA ASP A 77 -7.87 13.40 5.33
C ASP A 77 -7.82 12.52 6.57
N LEU A 78 -8.98 12.05 7.00
CA LEU A 78 -9.17 11.12 8.11
C LEU A 78 -10.13 9.99 7.70
N THR A 79 -10.64 10.03 6.48
CA THR A 79 -11.73 9.19 6.00
C THR A 79 -11.44 8.83 4.55
N ASP A 80 -11.11 7.56 4.30
CA ASP A 80 -11.07 6.95 2.97
C ASP A 80 -12.47 6.91 2.30
N THR A 81 -13.31 7.95 2.44
CA THR A 81 -14.72 7.93 2.08
C THR A 81 -15.22 9.30 1.64
N VAL A 82 -15.95 9.30 0.52
CA VAL A 82 -16.59 10.49 -0.06
C VAL A 82 -18.05 10.18 -0.39
N ILE A 83 -18.96 11.08 0.01
CA ILE A 83 -20.37 11.02 -0.40
C ILE A 83 -20.53 11.78 -1.71
N VAL A 84 -21.15 11.12 -2.69
CA VAL A 84 -21.38 11.61 -4.05
C VAL A 84 -22.87 11.68 -4.32
N MET A 85 -23.38 12.91 -4.53
CA MET A 85 -24.75 13.13 -5.01
C MET A 85 -24.80 12.94 -6.52
N LEU A 86 -25.06 11.71 -6.96
CA LEU A 86 -25.07 11.38 -8.39
C LEU A 86 -26.40 11.77 -9.02
N SER A 87 -26.34 12.58 -10.07
CA SER A 87 -27.50 12.97 -10.88
C SER A 87 -27.28 12.54 -12.34
N THR A 88 -27.67 13.37 -13.32
CA THR A 88 -27.42 13.11 -14.74
C THR A 88 -26.00 13.46 -15.19
N SER A 89 -25.19 14.07 -14.32
CA SER A 89 -23.81 14.46 -14.62
C SER A 89 -22.81 13.53 -13.97
N ASN A 90 -21.79 13.13 -14.72
CA ASN A 90 -20.66 12.37 -14.21
C ASN A 90 -19.99 13.10 -13.04
N GLN A 91 -19.56 12.33 -12.05
CA GLN A 91 -18.86 12.83 -10.87
C GLN A 91 -17.43 12.29 -10.87
N LEU A 92 -16.51 13.10 -10.38
CA LEU A 92 -15.10 12.77 -10.21
C LEU A 92 -14.80 12.74 -8.71
N VAL A 93 -14.11 11.69 -8.27
CA VAL A 93 -13.53 11.59 -6.92
C VAL A 93 -12.13 11.01 -7.07
N ASP A 94 -11.13 11.81 -6.72
CA ASP A 94 -9.74 11.41 -6.64
C ASP A 94 -9.39 11.22 -5.16
N PHE A 95 -8.96 10.00 -4.80
CA PHE A 95 -8.30 9.76 -3.52
C PHE A 95 -6.82 10.13 -3.64
N THR A 96 -6.27 10.77 -2.62
CA THR A 96 -4.86 11.19 -2.65
C THR A 96 -4.11 10.59 -1.49
N GLU A 97 -2.81 10.38 -1.67
CA GLU A 97 -2.00 9.61 -0.75
C GLU A 97 -0.67 10.31 -0.50
N GLN A 98 -0.17 10.25 0.73
CA GLN A 98 1.12 10.80 1.10
C GLN A 98 2.14 9.69 1.39
N ASN A 99 3.42 10.01 1.22
CA ASN A 99 4.49 9.08 1.58
C ASN A 99 4.47 8.80 3.10
N PRO A 100 4.88 7.58 3.51
CA PRO A 100 5.02 7.23 4.91
C PRO A 100 6.16 8.02 5.55
N ASP A 101 6.13 8.14 6.88
CA ASP A 101 7.30 8.65 7.63
C ASP A 101 8.43 7.63 7.45
N THR A 102 9.52 8.05 6.82
CA THR A 102 10.48 7.21 6.08
C THR A 102 11.31 6.24 6.93
N ALA A 103 10.69 5.24 7.57
CA ALA A 103 11.42 4.17 8.22
C ALA A 103 11.95 3.17 7.18
N THR A 104 13.12 2.60 7.48
CA THR A 104 13.81 1.63 6.63
C THR A 104 14.27 0.45 7.48
N ILE A 105 14.14 -0.76 6.97
CA ILE A 105 14.77 -1.97 7.52
C ILE A 105 15.72 -2.52 6.47
N SER A 106 16.98 -2.69 6.83
CA SER A 106 18.03 -3.18 5.94
C SER A 106 18.97 -4.13 6.68
N GLY A 107 19.61 -5.03 5.95
CA GLY A 107 20.58 -5.96 6.50
C GLY A 107 21.42 -6.63 5.43
N ARG A 108 22.23 -7.61 5.83
CA ARG A 108 23.05 -8.43 4.95
C ARG A 108 22.83 -9.91 5.20
N VAL A 109 22.99 -10.71 4.16
CA VAL A 109 23.11 -12.17 4.23
C VAL A 109 24.48 -12.57 3.72
N TYR A 110 25.21 -13.33 4.53
CA TYR A 110 26.52 -13.85 4.20
C TYR A 110 26.72 -15.21 4.86
N PHE A 111 27.53 -16.05 4.23
CA PHE A 111 28.07 -17.24 4.83
C PHE A 111 29.23 -16.83 5.73
N ASP A 112 28.99 -16.96 7.03
CA ASP A 112 29.93 -16.74 8.11
C ASP A 112 30.64 -18.08 8.41
N GLU A 113 31.88 -18.24 7.95
CA GLU A 113 32.59 -19.52 8.03
C GLU A 113 32.97 -19.85 9.48
N ASN A 114 33.33 -18.84 10.27
CA ASN A 114 33.83 -18.99 11.63
C ASN A 114 32.78 -18.64 12.71
N GLN A 115 31.58 -18.21 12.31
CA GLN A 115 30.42 -17.89 13.15
C GLN A 115 30.68 -16.76 14.15
N ASP A 116 31.40 -15.72 13.74
CA ASP A 116 31.76 -14.61 14.63
C ASP A 116 30.90 -13.34 14.45
N GLY A 117 30.01 -13.32 13.44
CA GLY A 117 29.11 -12.22 13.16
C GLY A 117 29.77 -11.01 12.48
N THR A 118 31.03 -11.15 12.06
CA THR A 118 31.81 -10.10 11.38
C THR A 118 32.25 -10.58 10.01
N ILE A 119 31.90 -9.82 8.97
CA ILE A 119 32.31 -10.17 7.60
C ILE A 119 33.83 -10.00 7.45
N ALA A 120 34.56 -11.12 7.44
CA ALA A 120 36.01 -11.14 7.32
C ALA A 120 36.55 -12.42 6.66
N GLY A 121 37.82 -12.40 6.27
CA GLY A 121 38.53 -13.60 5.80
C GLY A 121 37.86 -14.29 4.60
N ASN A 122 37.37 -15.50 4.84
CA ASN A 122 36.76 -16.38 3.83
C ASN A 122 35.23 -16.27 3.75
N ASP A 123 34.61 -15.35 4.48
CA ASP A 123 33.17 -15.16 4.44
C ASP A 123 32.68 -14.81 3.05
N THR A 124 31.49 -15.30 2.70
CA THR A 124 30.93 -15.11 1.36
C THR A 124 29.61 -14.36 1.43
N LEU A 125 29.54 -13.19 0.79
CA LEU A 125 28.28 -12.44 0.64
C LEU A 125 27.32 -13.21 -0.27
N LEU A 126 26.06 -13.36 0.14
CA LEU A 126 25.09 -14.19 -0.58
C LEU A 126 24.07 -13.33 -1.31
N ALA A 127 24.15 -13.33 -2.64
CA ALA A 127 23.19 -12.66 -3.52
C ALA A 127 21.97 -13.55 -3.82
N ASN A 128 20.88 -12.93 -4.28
CA ASN A 128 19.64 -13.58 -4.69
C ASN A 128 18.98 -14.43 -3.59
N VAL A 129 19.19 -14.08 -2.33
CA VAL A 129 18.51 -14.69 -1.20
C VAL A 129 17.17 -13.98 -0.99
N ASP A 130 16.07 -14.72 -1.04
CA ASP A 130 14.73 -14.17 -0.81
C ASP A 130 14.55 -13.79 0.67
N ILE A 131 14.21 -12.52 0.90
CA ILE A 131 13.88 -11.95 2.20
C ILE A 131 12.43 -11.49 2.18
N THR A 132 11.68 -11.86 3.21
CA THR A 132 10.28 -11.48 3.39
C THR A 132 10.13 -10.64 4.66
N LEU A 133 9.42 -9.52 4.54
CA LEU A 133 8.96 -8.70 5.66
C LEU A 133 7.45 -8.85 5.82
N THR A 134 7.00 -9.29 7.00
CA THR A 134 5.57 -9.39 7.33
C THR A 134 5.24 -8.70 8.64
N GLY A 135 3.97 -8.29 8.80
CA GLY A 135 3.46 -7.77 10.06
C GLY A 135 2.34 -6.76 9.84
N LYS A 136 2.18 -5.84 10.78
CA LYS A 136 1.23 -4.73 10.67
C LYS A 136 1.91 -3.41 11.00
N ASN A 137 1.57 -2.38 10.25
CA ASN A 137 1.97 -1.01 10.59
C ASN A 137 1.18 -0.49 11.80
N ILE A 138 1.52 0.72 12.27
CA ILE A 138 0.91 1.38 13.43
C ILE A 138 -0.60 1.66 13.24
N PHE A 139 -1.08 1.69 11.99
CA PHE A 139 -2.50 1.86 11.64
C PHE A 139 -3.25 0.52 11.52
N GLY A 140 -2.56 -0.61 11.67
CA GLY A 140 -3.14 -1.95 11.61
C GLY A 140 -3.18 -2.57 10.21
N SER A 141 -2.74 -1.86 9.17
CA SER A 141 -2.65 -2.38 7.80
C SER A 141 -1.59 -3.48 7.73
N ARG A 142 -1.93 -4.58 7.05
CA ARG A 142 -1.02 -5.71 6.88
C ARG A 142 0.07 -5.35 5.87
N ILE A 143 1.32 -5.61 6.25
CA ILE A 143 2.49 -5.50 5.39
C ILE A 143 2.95 -6.92 5.03
N SER A 144 3.26 -7.13 3.75
CA SER A 144 3.82 -8.37 3.20
C SER A 144 4.66 -8.01 1.97
N LEU A 145 5.95 -7.80 2.19
CA LEU A 145 6.90 -7.38 1.15
C LEU A 145 7.98 -8.43 0.97
N THR A 146 8.48 -8.56 -0.26
CA THR A 146 9.63 -9.41 -0.58
C THR A 146 10.70 -8.61 -1.29
N THR A 147 11.95 -8.98 -1.08
CA THR A 147 13.11 -8.49 -1.84
C THR A 147 14.15 -9.59 -1.91
N GLN A 148 15.12 -9.45 -2.79
CA GLN A 148 16.31 -10.29 -2.84
C GLN A 148 17.55 -9.52 -2.41
N THR A 149 18.52 -10.24 -1.84
CA THR A 149 19.83 -9.65 -1.56
C THR A 149 20.60 -9.33 -2.84
N ASN A 150 21.30 -8.20 -2.84
CA ASN A 150 22.15 -7.79 -3.96
C ASN A 150 23.50 -8.55 -3.99
N ALA A 151 24.40 -8.18 -4.91
CA ALA A 151 25.73 -8.79 -5.03
C ALA A 151 26.63 -8.63 -3.78
N GLN A 152 26.30 -7.69 -2.90
CA GLN A 152 26.96 -7.44 -1.62
C GLN A 152 26.20 -8.12 -0.45
N GLY A 153 25.24 -8.99 -0.75
CA GLY A 153 24.40 -9.65 0.25
C GLY A 153 23.38 -8.73 0.91
N GLU A 154 23.24 -7.48 0.48
CA GLU A 154 22.40 -6.47 1.15
C GLU A 154 20.95 -6.55 0.70
N TYR A 155 20.03 -6.34 1.63
CA TYR A 155 18.60 -6.14 1.36
C TYR A 155 18.10 -4.86 2.01
N THR A 156 17.02 -4.28 1.48
CA THR A 156 16.39 -3.08 2.05
C THR A 156 14.89 -3.07 1.79
N PHE A 157 14.12 -2.79 2.83
CA PHE A 157 12.72 -2.40 2.78
C PHE A 157 12.63 -0.92 3.19
N ALA A 158 12.36 -0.04 2.23
CA ALA A 158 12.22 1.39 2.45
C ALA A 158 10.74 1.80 2.51
N ASN A 159 10.48 3.05 2.89
CA ASN A 159 9.14 3.64 2.95
C ASN A 159 8.18 2.81 3.81
N LEU A 160 8.66 2.39 4.98
CA LEU A 160 7.84 1.67 5.95
C LEU A 160 7.26 2.65 6.97
N PHE A 161 6.02 2.42 7.35
CA PHE A 161 5.51 2.95 8.61
C PHE A 161 6.12 2.22 9.80
N ALA A 162 6.13 2.87 10.97
CA ALA A 162 6.34 2.18 12.23
C ALA A 162 5.42 0.96 12.33
N SER A 163 5.93 -0.15 12.85
CA SER A 163 5.11 -1.33 13.14
C SER A 163 4.15 -1.05 14.29
N ASN A 164 3.11 -1.87 14.43
CA ASN A 164 2.36 -1.92 15.68
C ASN A 164 3.21 -2.55 16.81
N ALA A 165 2.60 -2.74 17.99
CA ALA A 165 3.25 -3.32 19.16
C ALA A 165 3.78 -4.76 18.97
N SER A 166 3.34 -5.49 17.93
CA SER A 166 3.84 -6.83 17.61
C SER A 166 5.11 -6.83 16.77
N GLY A 167 5.53 -5.67 16.23
CA GLY A 167 6.70 -5.58 15.36
C GLY A 167 6.45 -6.02 13.92
N TYR A 168 7.45 -5.78 13.06
CA TYR A 168 7.59 -6.52 11.80
C TYR A 168 8.48 -7.75 12.02
N THR A 169 8.19 -8.82 11.30
CA THR A 169 9.00 -10.04 11.24
C THR A 169 9.73 -10.09 9.90
N ILE A 170 11.05 -10.27 9.96
CA ILE A 170 11.90 -10.54 8.79
C ILE A 170 12.17 -12.04 8.76
N THR A 171 12.01 -12.66 7.58
CA THR A 171 12.31 -14.07 7.37
C THR A 171 13.12 -14.23 6.10
N GLN A 172 14.20 -14.98 6.19
CA GLN A 172 15.01 -15.39 5.07
C GLN A 172 14.58 -16.78 4.58
N THR A 173 14.53 -16.97 3.27
CA THR A 173 14.48 -18.32 2.70
C THR A 173 15.88 -18.93 2.75
N GLN A 174 16.03 -20.07 3.43
CA GLN A 174 17.33 -20.71 3.62
C GLN A 174 18.02 -20.98 2.26
N PRO A 175 19.22 -20.42 2.03
CA PRO A 175 20.00 -20.70 0.82
C PRO A 175 20.38 -22.18 0.77
N ALA A 176 20.00 -22.88 -0.31
CA ALA A 176 20.09 -24.34 -0.39
C ALA A 176 21.52 -24.92 -0.24
N LEU A 177 22.54 -24.12 -0.54
CA LEU A 177 23.95 -24.54 -0.47
C LEU A 177 24.60 -24.29 0.89
N TYR A 178 23.92 -23.62 1.81
CA TYR A 178 24.47 -23.18 3.09
C TYR A 178 23.61 -23.72 4.25
N LYS A 179 24.27 -24.08 5.35
CA LYS A 179 23.55 -24.35 6.61
C LYS A 179 23.14 -23.04 7.26
N ASP A 180 22.13 -23.10 8.11
CA ASP A 180 21.76 -21.95 8.93
C ASP A 180 22.90 -21.61 9.91
N GLY A 181 23.09 -20.32 10.17
CA GLY A 181 24.11 -19.81 11.08
C GLY A 181 23.80 -20.16 12.54
N VAL A 182 24.79 -20.02 13.42
CA VAL A 182 24.65 -20.21 14.89
C VAL A 182 25.02 -18.92 15.59
#